data_AF-A0A961K8Q0-F1
#
_entry.id   AF-A0A961K8Q0-F1
#
_cell.length_a   1.000
_cell.length_b   1.000
_cell.length_c   1.000
_cell.angle_alpha   90.00
_cell.angle_beta   90.00
_cell.angle_gamma   90.00
#
_symmetry.space_group_name_H-M   'P 1'
#
loop_
_entity.id
_entity.type
_entity.pdbx_description
1 polymer ?
#
loop_
_entity_poly.entity_id
_entity_poly.type
_entity_poly.pdbx_seq_one_letter_code
_entity_poly.pdbx_strand_id
1 'polypeptide(L)'
;IDWYGEKRDLSFDVSEDLVGGAAYDVHGVPLADETMAKAQDVDAVLLGAVGGPKYDVLDFSVKPERGLLRLRKEMDLFANLRPAQCFDALADFSSLKRDVIAGLDIMIVRELTSGIYFGEPRGIFTEGNERVGINTQRYTESEI
;
A
#
# COMPACT_ATOMS: atom_id res chain seq x y z
N ILE A 1 -8.91 1.73 19.47
CA ILE A 1 -9.54 3.02 19.04
C ILE A 1 -10.48 3.56 20.12
N ASP A 2 -10.84 2.69 21.05
CA ASP A 2 -11.82 2.84 22.13
C ASP A 2 -11.58 4.08 23.01
N TRP A 3 -10.33 4.32 23.42
CA TRP A 3 -9.98 5.52 24.19
C TRP A 3 -10.43 6.81 23.50
N TYR A 4 -10.26 6.90 22.17
CA TYR A 4 -10.67 8.08 21.42
C TYR A 4 -12.20 8.18 21.38
N GLY A 5 -12.89 7.05 21.18
CA GLY A 5 -14.35 7.00 21.20
C GLY A 5 -14.94 7.47 22.54
N GLU A 6 -14.42 6.94 23.66
CA GLU A 6 -14.84 7.33 25.02
C GLU A 6 -14.63 8.82 25.32
N LYS A 7 -13.55 9.41 24.81
CA LYS A 7 -13.19 10.81 25.10
C LYS A 7 -13.79 11.83 24.14
N ARG A 8 -14.23 11.39 22.97
CA ARG A 8 -14.74 12.27 21.90
C ARG A 8 -16.22 12.07 21.59
N ASP A 9 -16.90 11.20 22.35
CA ASP A 9 -18.31 10.85 22.12
C ASP A 9 -18.54 10.35 20.68
N LEU A 10 -17.65 9.45 20.26
CA LEU A 10 -17.69 8.81 18.94
C LEU A 10 -17.75 7.29 19.12
N SER A 11 -18.64 6.64 18.36
CA SER A 11 -18.73 5.19 18.30
C SER A 11 -17.96 4.67 17.10
N PHE A 12 -17.25 3.56 17.28
CA PHE A 12 -16.54 2.85 16.22
C PHE A 12 -17.04 1.41 16.19
N ASP A 13 -17.56 0.98 15.05
CA ASP A 13 -17.77 -0.45 14.78
C ASP A 13 -16.51 -0.97 14.08
N VAL A 14 -15.82 -1.91 14.71
CA VAL A 14 -14.53 -2.43 14.25
C VAL A 14 -14.68 -3.91 13.98
N SER A 15 -14.31 -4.30 12.76
CA SER A 15 -14.18 -5.70 12.38
C SER A 15 -12.80 -5.95 11.79
N GLU A 16 -12.34 -7.20 11.91
CA GLU A 16 -11.02 -7.63 11.45
C GLU A 16 -11.16 -8.68 10.35
N ASP A 17 -10.20 -8.67 9.43
CA ASP A 17 -10.10 -9.64 8.35
C ASP A 17 -8.63 -9.74 7.89
N LEU A 18 -8.33 -10.70 7.02
CA LEU A 18 -6.97 -11.08 6.67
C LEU A 18 -6.50 -10.43 5.37
N VAL A 19 -5.25 -10.01 5.35
CA VAL A 19 -4.56 -9.52 4.15
C VAL A 19 -3.11 -10.01 4.10
N GLY A 20 -2.56 -10.11 2.90
CA GLY A 20 -1.17 -10.48 2.65
C GLY A 20 -0.89 -11.95 2.98
N GLY A 21 0.22 -12.19 3.67
CA GLY A 21 0.66 -13.54 4.02
C GLY A 21 -0.32 -14.28 4.93
N ALA A 22 -0.98 -13.56 5.83
CA ALA A 22 -1.99 -14.12 6.73
C ALA A 22 -3.21 -14.62 5.95
N ALA A 23 -3.66 -13.86 4.94
CA ALA A 23 -4.72 -14.30 4.05
C ALA A 23 -4.28 -15.48 3.19
N TYR A 24 -3.05 -15.46 2.67
CA TYR A 24 -2.52 -16.54 1.85
C TYR A 24 -2.46 -17.87 2.61
N ASP A 25 -2.03 -17.84 3.87
CA ASP A 25 -1.94 -19.05 4.70
C ASP A 25 -3.31 -19.71 4.96
N VAL A 26 -4.40 -18.94 4.93
CA VAL A 26 -5.77 -19.42 5.21
C VAL A 26 -6.57 -19.70 3.94
N HIS A 27 -6.48 -18.81 2.95
CA HIS A 27 -7.32 -18.80 1.75
C HIS A 27 -6.56 -19.13 0.46
N GLY A 28 -5.22 -19.23 0.50
CA GLY A 28 -4.38 -19.42 -0.68
C GLY A 28 -4.25 -18.19 -1.59
N VAL A 29 -4.82 -17.05 -1.18
CA VAL A 29 -4.76 -15.77 -1.89
C VAL A 29 -4.40 -14.63 -0.93
N PRO A 30 -3.69 -13.59 -1.39
CA PRO A 30 -3.23 -12.50 -0.52
C PRO A 30 -4.35 -11.50 -0.13
N LEU A 31 -5.53 -11.61 -0.74
CA LEU A 31 -6.73 -10.86 -0.37
C LEU A 31 -7.95 -11.61 -0.91
N ALA A 32 -8.78 -12.14 -0.01
CA ALA A 32 -10.03 -12.80 -0.39
C ALA A 32 -11.07 -11.79 -0.91
N ASP A 33 -11.99 -12.24 -1.75
CA ASP A 33 -13.04 -11.38 -2.31
C ASP A 33 -14.00 -10.89 -1.23
N GLU A 34 -14.27 -11.71 -0.22
CA GLU A 34 -15.07 -11.34 0.94
C GLU A 34 -14.42 -10.22 1.76
N THR A 35 -13.10 -10.28 1.96
CA THR A 35 -12.34 -9.22 2.64
C THR A 35 -12.36 -7.93 1.84
N MET A 36 -12.22 -8.01 0.51
CA MET A 36 -12.31 -6.85 -0.39
C MET A 36 -13.71 -6.22 -0.35
N ALA A 37 -14.77 -7.03 -0.36
CA ALA A 37 -16.15 -6.56 -0.27
C ALA A 37 -16.39 -5.81 1.06
N LYS A 38 -15.91 -6.33 2.19
CA LYS A 38 -15.96 -5.62 3.47
C LYS A 38 -15.19 -4.31 3.44
N ALA A 39 -13.99 -4.29 2.84
CA ALA A 39 -13.20 -3.07 2.73
C ALA A 39 -13.89 -1.96 1.93
N GLN A 40 -14.76 -2.32 0.97
CA GLN A 40 -15.58 -1.36 0.21
C GLN A 40 -16.82 -0.86 0.98
N ASP A 41 -17.28 -1.61 1.99
CA ASP A 41 -18.51 -1.32 2.75
C ASP A 41 -18.26 -0.52 4.03
N VAL A 42 -16.99 -0.22 4.36
CA VAL A 42 -16.59 0.52 5.56
C VAL A 42 -16.17 1.95 5.28
N ASP A 43 -16.30 2.82 6.28
CA ASP A 43 -15.87 4.22 6.20
C ASP A 43 -14.35 4.39 6.16
N ALA A 44 -13.61 3.46 6.76
CA ALA A 44 -12.15 3.52 6.84
C ALA A 44 -11.52 2.13 6.98
N VAL A 45 -10.35 1.96 6.37
CA VAL A 45 -9.51 0.76 6.51
C VAL A 45 -8.23 1.13 7.26
N LEU A 46 -7.96 0.41 8.35
CA LEU A 46 -6.69 0.48 9.06
C LEU A 46 -5.86 -0.78 8.75
N LEU A 47 -4.71 -0.59 8.11
CA LEU A 47 -3.82 -1.68 7.72
C LEU A 47 -2.48 -1.56 8.46
N GLY A 48 -2.01 -2.68 9.01
CA GLY A 48 -0.69 -2.78 9.64
C GLY A 48 0.44 -2.92 8.61
N ALA A 49 0.83 -4.16 8.31
CA ALA A 49 1.88 -4.46 7.33
C ALA A 49 1.57 -5.74 6.56
N VAL A 50 2.15 -5.88 5.37
CA VAL A 50 2.11 -7.10 4.54
C VAL A 50 3.52 -7.41 4.04
N GLY A 51 3.78 -8.69 3.77
CA GLY A 51 5.07 -9.18 3.27
C GLY A 51 5.84 -9.99 4.30
N GLY A 52 6.86 -10.71 3.84
CA GLY A 52 7.76 -11.48 4.71
C GLY A 52 8.52 -12.57 3.94
N PRO A 53 9.75 -12.93 4.37
CA PRO A 53 10.61 -13.87 3.63
C PRO A 53 10.00 -15.26 3.37
N LYS A 54 9.07 -15.68 4.24
CA LYS A 54 8.30 -16.92 4.08
C LYS A 54 7.63 -17.03 2.69
N TYR A 55 7.28 -15.90 2.09
CA TYR A 55 6.48 -15.84 0.87
C TYR A 55 7.33 -15.50 -0.39
N ASP A 56 8.66 -15.43 -0.27
CA ASP A 56 9.54 -15.02 -1.38
C ASP A 56 9.51 -15.98 -2.57
N VAL A 57 9.32 -17.26 -2.28
CA VAL A 57 9.25 -18.35 -3.27
C VAL A 57 7.90 -18.47 -3.97
N LEU A 58 6.89 -17.72 -3.52
CA LEU A 58 5.58 -17.73 -4.14
C LEU A 58 5.62 -17.08 -5.52
N ASP A 59 4.70 -17.53 -6.37
CA ASP A 59 4.43 -16.86 -7.63
C ASP A 59 4.04 -15.40 -7.39
N PHE A 60 4.48 -14.51 -8.29
CA PHE A 60 4.26 -13.08 -8.18
C PHE A 60 2.77 -12.70 -8.02
N SER A 61 1.86 -13.47 -8.63
CA SER A 61 0.41 -13.21 -8.59
C SER A 61 -0.21 -13.39 -7.20
N VAL A 62 0.40 -14.20 -6.34
CA VAL A 62 -0.11 -14.53 -5.00
C VAL A 62 0.77 -14.02 -3.87
N LYS A 63 1.78 -13.20 -4.18
CA LYS A 63 2.62 -12.57 -3.16
C LYS A 63 1.79 -11.65 -2.24
N PRO A 64 2.13 -11.54 -0.95
CA PRO A 64 1.40 -10.70 0.01
C PRO A 64 1.17 -9.25 -0.45
N GLU A 65 2.14 -8.65 -1.13
CA GLU A 65 2.09 -7.27 -1.61
C GLU A 65 1.00 -7.07 -2.68
N ARG A 66 0.55 -8.15 -3.35
CA ARG A 66 -0.55 -8.09 -4.33
C ARG A 66 -1.88 -7.74 -3.66
N GLY A 67 -2.11 -8.21 -2.44
CA GLY A 67 -3.30 -7.84 -1.67
C GLY A 67 -3.35 -6.34 -1.41
N LEU A 68 -2.22 -5.73 -1.04
CA LEU A 68 -2.11 -4.28 -0.84
C LEU A 68 -2.32 -3.49 -2.13
N LEU A 69 -1.77 -3.94 -3.26
CA LEU A 69 -1.98 -3.28 -4.55
C LEU A 69 -3.44 -3.38 -5.01
N ARG A 70 -4.09 -4.52 -4.76
CA ARG A 70 -5.51 -4.74 -5.05
C ARG A 70 -6.40 -3.81 -4.24
N LEU A 71 -6.21 -3.76 -2.91
CA LEU A 71 -6.94 -2.82 -2.03
C LEU A 71 -6.84 -1.38 -2.54
N ARG A 72 -5.62 -0.90 -2.81
CA ARG A 72 -5.39 0.47 -3.30
C ARG A 72 -6.13 0.75 -4.60
N LYS A 73 -6.09 -0.18 -5.56
CA LYS A 73 -6.66 0.02 -6.88
C LYS A 73 -8.19 -0.07 -6.87
N GLU A 74 -8.76 -1.07 -6.20
CA GLU A 74 -10.20 -1.29 -6.21
C GLU A 74 -10.95 -0.27 -5.34
N MET A 75 -10.34 0.22 -4.26
CA MET A 75 -10.91 1.31 -3.45
C MET A 75 -10.59 2.72 -4.01
N ASP A 76 -9.93 2.80 -5.17
CA ASP A 76 -9.55 4.06 -5.84
C ASP A 76 -8.79 5.05 -4.92
N LEU A 77 -7.85 4.52 -4.12
CA LEU A 77 -7.08 5.31 -3.15
C LEU A 77 -5.90 6.03 -3.82
N PHE A 78 -6.18 6.89 -4.81
CA PHE A 78 -5.16 7.52 -5.65
C PHE A 78 -4.22 8.48 -4.88
N ALA A 79 -4.73 9.18 -3.87
CA ALA A 79 -3.97 10.18 -3.12
C ALA A 79 -3.24 9.56 -1.92
N ASN A 80 -1.95 9.24 -2.07
CA ASN A 80 -1.12 8.83 -0.94
C ASN A 80 -0.44 10.02 -0.27
N LEU A 81 -0.76 10.24 1.00
CA LEU A 81 -0.16 11.29 1.82
C LEU A 81 0.89 10.69 2.75
N ARG A 82 2.12 11.20 2.68
CA ARG A 82 3.23 10.79 3.57
C ARG A 82 3.90 12.03 4.16
N PRO A 83 3.45 12.51 5.33
CA PRO A 83 4.15 13.56 6.05
C PRO A 83 5.52 13.05 6.50
N ALA A 84 6.57 13.81 6.20
CA ALA A 84 7.92 13.57 6.71
C ALA A 84 8.32 14.78 7.56
N GLN A 85 8.31 14.57 8.87
CA GLN A 85 8.63 15.59 9.87
C GLN A 85 9.81 15.15 10.71
N CYS A 86 10.75 16.06 10.95
CA CYS A 86 11.83 15.86 11.91
C CYS A 86 11.49 16.60 13.21
N PHE A 87 11.14 15.84 14.24
CA PHE A 87 10.99 16.38 15.60
C PHE A 87 12.38 16.73 16.15
N ASP A 88 12.53 17.93 16.71
CA ASP A 88 13.83 18.40 17.25
C ASP A 88 14.44 17.45 18.29
N ALA A 89 13.59 16.79 19.09
CA ALA A 89 13.99 15.78 20.07
C ALA A 89 14.59 14.51 19.44
N LEU A 90 14.33 14.27 18.16
CA LEU A 90 14.77 13.09 17.41
C LEU A 90 15.77 13.43 16.29
N ALA A 91 16.16 14.69 16.12
CA ALA A 91 17.01 15.11 15.01
C ALA A 91 18.38 14.41 14.97
N ASP A 92 18.93 14.03 16.13
CA ASP A 92 20.22 13.32 16.21
C ASP A 92 20.13 11.83 15.82
N PHE A 93 18.92 11.27 15.63
CA PHE A 93 18.71 9.94 15.07
C PHE A 93 18.73 9.93 13.53
N SER A 94 18.71 11.11 12.89
CA SER A 94 18.89 11.22 11.46
C SER A 94 20.33 10.90 11.08
N SER A 95 20.53 10.31 9.90
CA SER A 95 21.86 10.15 9.31
C SER A 95 22.42 11.46 8.73
N LEU A 96 21.57 12.49 8.59
CA LEU A 96 21.97 13.82 8.13
C LEU A 96 22.44 14.68 9.30
N LYS A 97 23.29 15.67 9.01
CA LYS A 97 23.72 16.63 10.02
C LYS A 97 22.51 17.39 10.58
N ARG A 98 22.54 17.70 11.88
CA ARG A 98 21.44 18.35 12.59
C ARG A 98 21.02 19.68 11.94
N ASP A 99 21.99 20.49 11.53
CA ASP A 99 21.77 21.78 10.86
C ASP A 99 21.13 21.67 9.47
N VAL A 100 21.07 20.47 8.89
CA VAL A 100 20.41 20.18 7.62
C VAL A 100 18.99 19.64 7.83
N ILE A 101 18.79 18.80 8.85
CA ILE A 101 17.52 18.07 9.05
C ILE A 101 16.56 18.73 10.04
N ALA A 102 17.06 19.55 10.98
CA ALA A 102 16.22 20.19 11.98
C ALA A 102 15.18 21.10 11.31
N GLY A 103 13.93 20.99 11.77
CA GLY A 103 12.81 21.72 11.19
C GLY A 103 12.30 21.17 9.85
N LEU A 104 12.72 19.98 9.41
CA LEU A 104 12.10 19.32 8.25
C LEU A 104 10.60 19.14 8.51
N ASP A 105 9.78 19.70 7.62
CA ASP A 105 8.33 19.51 7.58
C ASP A 105 7.86 19.56 6.13
N ILE A 106 7.69 18.38 5.54
CA ILE A 106 7.22 18.26 4.16
C ILE A 106 6.10 17.23 4.06
N MET A 107 5.18 17.45 3.14
CA MET A 107 4.15 16.49 2.75
C MET A 107 4.49 15.92 1.37
N ILE A 108 4.71 14.60 1.31
CA ILE A 108 4.79 13.91 0.02
C ILE A 108 3.37 13.52 -0.38
N VAL A 109 2.90 14.11 -1.48
CA VAL A 109 1.67 13.70 -2.16
C VAL A 109 2.07 12.82 -3.34
N ARG A 110 1.66 11.56 -3.31
CA ARG A 110 2.03 10.56 -4.32
C ARG A 110 0.77 9.94 -4.94
N GLU A 111 0.72 9.93 -6.26
CA GLU A 111 -0.27 9.12 -7.00
C GLU A 111 0.01 7.61 -6.79
N LEU A 112 -1.03 6.86 -6.42
CA LEU A 112 -0.91 5.51 -5.83
C LEU A 112 -1.55 4.38 -6.65
N THR A 113 -2.35 4.70 -7.66
CA THR A 113 -3.26 3.78 -8.37
C THR A 113 -3.01 3.69 -9.87
N SER A 114 -2.07 4.45 -10.42
CA SER A 114 -1.75 4.49 -11.85
C SER A 114 -0.23 4.37 -12.09
N GLY A 115 0.25 4.81 -13.26
CA GLY A 115 1.65 4.69 -13.64
C GLY A 115 2.13 3.25 -13.82
N ILE A 116 3.44 3.04 -13.71
CA ILE A 116 4.13 1.77 -13.99
C ILE A 116 3.65 0.61 -13.13
N TYR A 117 3.00 0.90 -12.00
CA TYR A 117 2.49 -0.14 -11.10
C TYR A 117 1.23 -0.80 -11.64
N PHE A 118 0.46 -0.13 -12.49
CA PHE A 118 -0.83 -0.61 -13.00
C PHE A 118 -0.97 -0.49 -14.53
N GLY A 119 -0.02 0.16 -15.21
CA GLY A 119 -0.05 0.33 -16.65
C GLY A 119 0.14 -0.96 -17.44
N GLU A 120 -0.61 -1.05 -18.53
CA GLU A 120 -0.61 -2.15 -19.50
C GLU A 120 -0.14 -1.64 -20.88
N PRO A 121 0.51 -2.48 -21.72
CA PRO A 121 0.84 -3.89 -21.46
C PRO A 121 1.97 -4.06 -20.44
N ARG A 122 1.97 -5.18 -19.73
CA ARG A 122 3.07 -5.60 -18.87
C ARG A 122 3.30 -7.10 -18.89
N GLY A 123 4.49 -7.53 -18.51
CA GLY A 123 4.83 -8.94 -18.35
C GLY A 123 6.14 -9.31 -19.00
N ILE A 124 6.37 -10.62 -19.12
CA ILE A 124 7.52 -11.18 -19.82
C ILE A 124 6.98 -11.92 -21.04
N PHE A 125 7.46 -11.53 -22.21
CA PHE A 125 7.08 -12.06 -23.52
C PHE A 125 8.28 -12.78 -24.14
N THR A 126 8.02 -13.60 -25.16
CA THR A 126 9.07 -14.20 -26.00
C THR A 126 9.00 -13.58 -27.38
N GLU A 127 10.10 -12.96 -27.80
CA GLU A 127 10.25 -12.39 -29.14
C GLU A 127 11.43 -13.10 -29.84
N GLY A 128 11.11 -13.95 -30.82
CA GLY A 128 12.09 -14.85 -31.41
C GLY A 128 12.67 -15.82 -30.37
N ASN A 129 13.97 -15.70 -30.10
CA ASN A 129 14.69 -16.51 -29.12
C ASN A 129 15.01 -15.75 -27.82
N GLU A 130 14.47 -14.55 -27.64
CA GLU A 130 14.75 -13.70 -26.48
C GLU A 130 13.52 -13.51 -25.58
N ARG A 131 13.78 -13.31 -24.29
CA ARG A 131 12.75 -12.88 -23.33
C ARG A 131 12.74 -11.37 -23.24
N VAL A 132 11.58 -10.77 -23.45
CA VAL A 132 11.37 -9.32 -23.38
C VAL A 132 10.49 -8.99 -22.19
N GLY A 133 10.99 -8.16 -21.27
CA GLY A 133 10.24 -7.67 -20.12
C GLY A 133 9.67 -6.28 -20.40
N ILE A 134 8.36 -6.10 -20.20
CA ILE A 134 7.67 -4.82 -20.42
C ILE A 134 6.95 -4.40 -19.14
N ASN A 135 7.11 -3.13 -18.79
CA ASN A 135 6.25 -2.41 -17.86
C ASN A 135 5.91 -1.05 -18.48
N THR A 136 4.67 -0.61 -18.36
CA THR A 136 4.20 0.61 -19.03
C THR A 136 3.94 1.72 -18.02
N GLN A 137 4.72 2.80 -18.08
CA GLN A 137 4.44 4.04 -17.35
C GLN A 137 3.41 4.85 -18.15
N ARG A 138 2.16 4.89 -17.68
CA ARG A 138 1.05 5.58 -18.35
C ARG A 138 0.18 6.33 -17.36
N TYR A 139 -0.24 7.52 -17.79
CA TYR A 139 -1.21 8.40 -17.12
C TYR A 139 -2.14 9.02 -18.16
N THR A 140 -3.36 9.32 -17.75
CA THR A 140 -4.29 10.24 -18.41
C THR A 140 -4.24 11.59 -17.72
N GLU A 141 -4.73 12.64 -18.39
CA GLU A 141 -4.77 13.99 -17.81
C GLU A 141 -5.57 14.03 -16.49
N SER A 142 -6.66 13.27 -16.38
CA SER A 142 -7.48 13.18 -15.17
C SER A 142 -6.80 12.48 -13.99
N GLU A 143 -5.71 11.75 -14.22
CA GLU A 143 -4.96 11.03 -13.18
C GLU A 143 -3.77 11.86 -12.63
N ILE A 144 -3.52 13.06 -13.18
CA ILE A 144 -2.38 13.93 -12.85
C ILE A 144 -2.84 15.13 -12.02
#